data_AF-A0A7C3N1D3-F1
#
_entry.id   AF-A0A7C3N1D3-F1
#
_cell.length_a   1.000
_cell.length_b   1.000
_cell.length_c   1.000
_cell.angle_alpha   90.00
_cell.angle_beta   90.00
_cell.angle_gamma   90.00
#
_symmetry.space_group_name_H-M   'P 1'
#
loop_
_entity.id
_entity.type
_entity.pdbx_description
1 polymer ?
#
loop_
_entity_poly.entity_id
_entity_poly.type
_entity_poly.pdbx_seq_one_letter_code
_entity_poly.pdbx_strand_id
1 'polypeptide(L)'
;MNFSIDRWKIIHISIGGIIFFASIILFGFIAQAMLDLAFRTLGIWGVLAYAEAQNAHYIIRLGTDYLTAGFFGGLYIGYKVKEHLKAAALFPAPFGLTVFFAVQYFLGYGIPPSSLTLINLLKIIVAPLMISIAGSYMGIYTVNWRVEEKPKEERISFIS
;
A
#
# COMPACT_ATOMS: atom_id res chain seq x y z
N MET A 1 11.67 -15.25 17.98
CA MET A 1 10.28 -14.75 18.09
C MET A 1 9.41 -15.71 17.26
N ASN A 2 8.71 -16.65 17.90
CA ASN A 2 7.91 -17.66 17.20
C ASN A 2 6.54 -17.06 16.85
N PHE A 3 6.38 -16.65 15.60
CA PHE A 3 5.10 -16.24 15.04
C PHE A 3 4.29 -17.52 14.75
N SER A 4 3.40 -17.92 15.66
CA SER A 4 2.48 -19.03 15.38
C SER A 4 1.42 -18.57 14.39
N ILE A 5 1.54 -19.04 13.15
CA ILE A 5 0.62 -18.71 12.07
C ILE A 5 -0.63 -19.58 12.23
N ASP A 6 -1.66 -19.02 12.87
CA ASP A 6 -3.00 -19.60 12.83
C ASP A 6 -3.63 -19.37 11.44
N ARG A 7 -4.41 -20.35 10.94
CA ARG A 7 -5.11 -20.27 9.64
C ARG A 7 -5.97 -19.01 9.55
N TRP A 8 -6.55 -18.60 10.67
CA TRP A 8 -7.39 -17.40 10.74
C TRP A 8 -6.60 -16.11 10.42
N LYS A 9 -5.34 -16.03 10.89
CA LYS A 9 -4.45 -14.89 10.60
C LYS A 9 -4.07 -14.84 9.12
N ILE A 10 -3.81 -16.01 8.50
CA ILE A 10 -3.51 -16.09 7.06
C ILE A 10 -4.67 -15.56 6.23
N ILE A 11 -5.90 -15.96 6.56
CA ILE A 11 -7.09 -15.53 5.83
C ILE A 11 -7.22 -13.99 5.85
N HIS A 12 -7.06 -13.36 7.01
CA HIS A 12 -7.16 -11.90 7.11
C HIS A 12 -6.00 -11.16 6.44
N ILE A 13 -4.79 -11.71 6.48
CA ILE A 13 -3.66 -11.16 5.73
C ILE A 13 -3.96 -11.19 4.23
N SER A 14 -4.47 -12.31 3.71
CA SER A 14 -4.85 -12.44 2.30
C SER A 14 -5.96 -11.47 1.91
N ILE A 15 -7.00 -11.30 2.75
CA ILE A 15 -8.06 -10.32 2.49
C ILE A 15 -7.50 -8.89 2.51
N GLY A 16 -6.60 -8.57 3.45
CA GLY A 16 -5.91 -7.28 3.47
C GLY A 16 -5.12 -7.02 2.19
N GLY A 17 -4.48 -8.05 1.64
CA GLY A 17 -3.80 -8.00 0.35
C GLY A 17 -4.74 -7.84 -0.86
N ILE A 18 -5.93 -8.45 -0.83
CA ILE A 18 -6.98 -8.24 -1.84
C ILE A 18 -7.50 -6.80 -1.78
N ILE A 19 -7.73 -6.26 -0.57
CA ILE A 19 -8.14 -4.87 -0.38
C ILE A 19 -7.06 -3.93 -0.94
N PHE A 20 -5.78 -4.20 -0.62
CA PHE A 20 -4.67 -3.46 -1.22
C PHE A 20 -4.75 -3.47 -2.75
N PHE A 21 -4.91 -4.65 -3.36
CA PHE A 21 -5.00 -4.81 -4.82
C PHE A 21 -6.20 -4.06 -5.42
N ALA A 22 -7.37 -4.12 -4.78
CA ALA A 22 -8.52 -3.36 -5.23
C ALA A 22 -8.29 -1.85 -5.11
N SER A 23 -7.68 -1.39 -4.01
CA SER A 23 -7.37 0.01 -3.77
C SER A 23 -6.36 0.57 -4.77
N ILE A 24 -5.28 -0.14 -5.09
CA ILE A 24 -4.30 0.37 -6.06
C ILE A 24 -4.93 0.57 -7.45
N ILE A 25 -5.85 -0.30 -7.88
CA ILE A 25 -6.59 -0.13 -9.13
C ILE A 25 -7.52 1.07 -9.05
N LEU A 26 -8.33 1.16 -8.00
CA LEU A 26 -9.31 2.23 -7.83
C LEU A 26 -8.65 3.60 -7.77
N PHE A 27 -7.66 3.77 -6.89
CA PHE A 27 -6.98 5.05 -6.73
C PHE A 27 -6.08 5.38 -7.92
N GLY A 28 -5.44 4.38 -8.54
CA GLY A 28 -4.70 4.58 -9.78
C GLY A 28 -5.58 5.10 -10.91
N PHE A 29 -6.79 4.54 -11.07
CA PHE A 29 -7.75 5.03 -12.07
C PHE A 29 -8.22 6.45 -11.77
N ILE A 30 -8.58 6.74 -10.51
CA ILE A 30 -9.03 8.08 -10.10
C ILE A 30 -7.91 9.11 -10.28
N ALA A 31 -6.70 8.81 -9.83
CA ALA A 31 -5.55 9.71 -9.91
C ALA A 31 -5.19 10.03 -11.36
N GLN A 32 -5.14 9.00 -12.22
CA GLN A 32 -4.88 9.19 -13.65
C GLN A 32 -5.98 10.05 -14.30
N ALA A 33 -7.25 9.76 -14.03
CA ALA A 33 -8.36 10.54 -14.60
C ALA A 33 -8.33 12.01 -14.16
N MET A 34 -8.01 12.28 -12.88
CA MET A 34 -7.88 13.64 -12.36
C MET A 34 -6.69 14.39 -12.97
N LEU A 35 -5.53 13.73 -13.11
CA LEU A 35 -4.36 14.33 -13.74
C LEU A 35 -4.59 14.61 -15.23
N ASP A 36 -5.20 13.68 -15.95
CA ASP A 36 -5.53 13.88 -17.37
C ASP A 36 -6.51 15.04 -17.55
N LEU A 37 -7.53 15.13 -16.70
CA LEU A 37 -8.45 16.26 -16.69
C LEU A 37 -7.69 17.57 -16.44
N ALA A 38 -6.88 17.64 -15.39
CA ALA A 38 -6.12 18.84 -15.04
C ALA A 38 -5.19 19.29 -16.19
N PHE A 39 -4.42 18.37 -16.77
CA PHE A 39 -3.48 18.70 -17.84
C PHE A 39 -4.19 19.09 -19.14
N ARG A 40 -5.34 18.49 -19.47
CA ARG A 40 -6.13 18.87 -20.63
C ARG A 40 -6.78 20.24 -20.45
N THR A 41 -7.37 20.50 -19.30
CA THR A 41 -8.00 21.79 -18.98
C THR A 41 -6.98 22.94 -19.01
N LEU A 42 -5.76 22.69 -18.56
CA LEU A 42 -4.67 23.68 -18.58
C LEU A 42 -3.95 23.76 -19.94
N GLY A 43 -4.24 22.86 -20.90
CA GLY A 43 -3.57 22.83 -22.20
C GLY A 43 -2.08 22.42 -22.14
N ILE A 44 -1.65 21.76 -21.06
CA ILE A 44 -0.24 21.43 -20.79
C ILE A 44 0.08 19.94 -20.91
N TRP A 45 -0.77 19.16 -21.59
CA TRP A 45 -0.61 17.71 -21.69
C TRP A 45 0.76 17.28 -22.25
N GLY A 46 1.36 18.12 -23.12
CA GLY A 46 2.71 17.91 -23.67
C GLY A 46 3.84 17.96 -22.63
N VAL A 47 3.60 18.46 -21.42
CA VAL A 47 4.62 18.50 -20.35
C VAL A 47 5.09 17.09 -19.97
N LEU A 48 4.26 16.06 -20.16
CA LEU A 48 4.61 14.67 -19.88
C LEU A 48 5.68 14.09 -20.83
N ALA A 49 6.07 14.82 -21.89
CA ALA A 49 7.22 14.48 -22.72
C ALA A 49 8.56 14.70 -22.00
N TYR A 50 8.60 15.54 -20.96
CA TYR A 50 9.82 15.86 -20.21
C TYR A 50 10.03 14.88 -19.04
N ALA A 51 11.28 14.46 -18.84
CA ALA A 51 11.65 13.47 -17.82
C ALA A 51 11.33 13.95 -16.39
N GLU A 52 11.49 15.25 -16.13
CA GLU A 52 11.16 15.90 -14.86
C GLU A 52 9.68 15.75 -14.52
N ALA A 53 8.81 15.98 -15.50
CA ALA A 53 7.37 15.84 -15.34
C ALA A 53 6.96 14.37 -15.15
N GLN A 54 7.61 13.44 -15.86
CA GLN A 54 7.39 12.01 -15.66
C GLN A 54 7.80 11.55 -14.25
N ASN A 55 8.93 12.05 -13.74
CA ASN A 55 9.37 11.76 -12.37
C ASN A 55 8.41 12.35 -11.34
N ALA A 56 7.92 13.59 -11.54
CA ALA A 56 6.91 14.20 -10.67
C ALA A 56 5.60 13.40 -10.68
N HIS A 57 5.13 12.98 -11.87
CA HIS A 57 3.96 12.13 -12.00
C HIS A 57 4.14 10.80 -11.26
N TYR A 58 5.31 10.17 -11.38
CA TYR A 58 5.63 8.95 -10.64
C TYR A 58 5.59 9.15 -9.11
N ILE A 59 6.13 10.26 -8.59
CA ILE A 59 6.07 10.59 -7.15
C ILE A 59 4.61 10.76 -6.69
N ILE A 60 3.78 11.43 -7.49
CA ILE A 60 2.35 11.57 -7.21
C ILE A 60 1.71 10.19 -7.11
N ARG A 61 1.98 9.29 -8.07
CA ARG A 61 1.45 7.92 -8.07
C ARG A 61 1.90 7.10 -6.86
N LEU A 62 3.14 7.27 -6.38
CA LEU A 62 3.58 6.66 -5.12
C LEU A 62 2.65 7.03 -3.96
N GLY A 63 2.29 8.31 -3.85
CA GLY A 63 1.38 8.80 -2.83
C GLY A 63 -0.08 8.41 -3.06
N THR A 64 -0.59 8.54 -4.28
CA THR A 64 -2.01 8.35 -4.57
C THR A 64 -2.40 6.89 -4.68
N ASP A 65 -1.56 6.05 -5.28
CA ASP A 65 -1.92 4.67 -5.64
C ASP A 65 -1.40 3.72 -4.56
N TYR A 66 -0.09 3.76 -4.30
CA TYR A 66 0.61 2.76 -3.49
C TYR A 66 0.49 3.03 -1.99
N LEU A 67 0.69 4.27 -1.55
CA LEU A 67 0.57 4.64 -0.14
C LEU A 67 -0.88 4.44 0.36
N THR A 68 -1.87 4.90 -0.42
CA THR A 68 -3.29 4.73 -0.07
C THR A 68 -3.70 3.26 -0.08
N ALA A 69 -3.29 2.47 -1.07
CA ALA A 69 -3.56 1.04 -1.09
C ALA A 69 -2.96 0.33 0.13
N GLY A 70 -1.72 0.70 0.47
CA GLY A 70 -1.05 0.30 1.70
C GLY A 70 -1.91 0.59 2.91
N PHE A 71 -2.35 1.84 3.03
CA PHE A 71 -3.22 2.33 4.10
C PHE A 71 -4.49 1.50 4.26
N PHE A 72 -5.26 1.26 3.19
CA PHE A 72 -6.51 0.50 3.29
C PHE A 72 -6.28 -0.99 3.62
N GLY A 73 -5.26 -1.61 3.03
CA GLY A 73 -4.88 -2.99 3.37
C GLY A 73 -4.45 -3.11 4.84
N GLY A 74 -3.65 -2.15 5.32
CA GLY A 74 -3.23 -2.05 6.72
C GLY A 74 -4.40 -1.79 7.67
N LEU A 75 -5.29 -0.86 7.33
CA LEU A 75 -6.48 -0.52 8.11
C LEU A 75 -7.33 -1.76 8.38
N TYR A 76 -7.57 -2.58 7.35
CA TYR A 76 -8.31 -3.83 7.50
C TYR A 76 -7.62 -4.81 8.46
N ILE A 77 -6.31 -5.02 8.28
CA ILE A 77 -5.54 -5.91 9.16
C ILE A 77 -5.53 -5.37 10.59
N GLY A 78 -5.36 -4.06 10.79
CA GLY A 78 -5.44 -3.39 12.08
C GLY A 78 -6.76 -3.64 12.81
N TYR A 79 -7.85 -3.77 12.06
CA TYR A 79 -9.16 -4.08 12.63
C TYR A 79 -9.30 -5.56 13.02
N LYS A 80 -8.80 -6.49 12.21
CA LYS A 80 -9.04 -7.94 12.36
C LYS A 80 -7.97 -8.70 13.12
N VAL A 81 -6.71 -8.29 13.03
CA VAL A 81 -5.57 -8.96 13.67
C VAL A 81 -5.11 -8.08 14.84
N LYS A 82 -5.12 -8.60 16.08
CA LYS A 82 -4.70 -7.82 17.26
C LYS A 82 -3.33 -8.22 17.80
N GLU A 83 -2.95 -9.47 17.60
CA GLU A 83 -1.64 -9.98 18.03
C GLU A 83 -0.59 -9.77 16.94
N HIS A 84 0.64 -9.39 17.34
CA HIS A 84 1.77 -9.19 16.44
C HIS A 84 1.45 -8.27 15.24
N LEU A 85 0.62 -7.25 15.48
CA LEU A 85 0.03 -6.42 14.44
C LEU A 85 1.09 -5.71 13.56
N LYS A 86 2.19 -5.26 14.16
CA LYS A 86 3.32 -4.67 13.42
C LYS A 86 3.94 -5.65 12.41
N ALA A 87 4.04 -6.94 12.76
CA ALA A 87 4.51 -7.95 11.82
C ALA A 87 3.45 -8.24 10.75
N ALA A 88 2.17 -8.29 11.13
CA ALA A 88 1.05 -8.47 10.18
C ALA A 88 0.97 -7.34 9.13
N ALA A 89 1.36 -6.11 9.49
CA ALA A 89 1.46 -4.94 8.60
C ALA A 89 2.34 -5.14 7.37
N LEU A 90 3.35 -6.01 7.47
CA LEU A 90 4.35 -6.19 6.42
C LEU A 90 3.85 -7.02 5.24
N PHE A 91 2.75 -7.77 5.41
CA PHE A 91 2.31 -8.77 4.45
C PHE A 91 1.30 -8.31 3.38
N PRO A 92 0.32 -7.42 3.64
CA PRO A 92 -0.68 -7.08 2.61
C PRO A 92 -0.06 -6.42 1.37
N ALA A 93 0.97 -5.58 1.56
CA ALA A 93 1.63 -4.87 0.45
C ALA A 93 2.40 -5.82 -0.51
N PRO A 94 3.33 -6.69 -0.05
CA PRO A 94 3.97 -7.67 -0.93
C PRO A 94 2.97 -8.60 -1.63
N PHE A 95 1.95 -9.08 -0.91
CA PHE A 95 0.92 -9.95 -1.50
C PHE A 95 0.15 -9.22 -2.59
N GLY A 96 -0.40 -8.05 -2.27
CA GLY A 96 -1.18 -7.27 -3.22
C GLY A 96 -0.39 -6.79 -4.44
N LEU A 97 0.87 -6.38 -4.25
CA LEU A 97 1.77 -6.03 -5.37
C LEU A 97 2.10 -7.23 -6.25
N THR A 98 2.30 -8.42 -5.67
CA THR A 98 2.53 -9.64 -6.46
C THR A 98 1.33 -9.95 -7.34
N VAL A 99 0.12 -9.90 -6.78
CA VAL A 99 -1.13 -10.09 -7.54
C VAL A 99 -1.26 -9.01 -8.62
N PHE A 100 -0.97 -7.75 -8.30
CA PHE A 100 -1.01 -6.64 -9.25
C PHE A 100 -0.08 -6.85 -10.44
N PHE A 101 1.19 -7.19 -10.21
CA PHE A 101 2.14 -7.47 -11.29
C PHE A 101 1.78 -8.72 -12.10
N ALA A 102 1.26 -9.76 -11.46
CA ALA A 102 0.79 -10.95 -12.15
C ALA A 102 -0.36 -10.59 -13.12
N VAL A 103 -1.35 -9.82 -12.66
CA VAL A 103 -2.46 -9.35 -13.49
C VAL A 103 -1.95 -8.51 -14.66
N GLN A 104 -1.06 -7.55 -14.42
CA GLN A 104 -0.49 -6.72 -15.47
C GLN A 104 0.27 -7.55 -16.52
N TYR A 105 1.02 -8.57 -16.08
CA TYR A 105 1.70 -9.49 -16.97
C TYR A 105 0.73 -10.25 -17.89
N PHE A 106 -0.34 -10.84 -17.32
CA PHE A 106 -1.33 -11.58 -18.10
C PHE A 106 -2.16 -10.69 -19.05
N LEU A 107 -2.32 -9.40 -18.72
CA LEU A 107 -2.97 -8.43 -19.60
C LEU A 107 -2.04 -7.86 -20.69
N GLY A 108 -0.78 -8.29 -20.76
CA GLY A 108 0.19 -7.81 -21.74
C GLY A 108 0.88 -6.50 -21.38
N TYR A 109 0.65 -5.96 -20.18
CA TYR A 109 1.32 -4.78 -19.63
C TYR A 109 2.58 -5.14 -18.82
N GLY A 110 3.22 -6.26 -19.16
CA GLY A 110 4.45 -6.73 -18.51
C GLY A 110 5.62 -5.76 -18.72
N ILE A 111 6.58 -5.79 -17.79
CA ILE A 111 7.80 -4.96 -17.88
C ILE A 111 8.65 -5.50 -19.05
N PRO A 112 9.00 -4.68 -20.06
CA PRO A 112 9.86 -5.11 -21.15
C PRO A 112 11.24 -5.53 -20.63
N PRO A 113 11.88 -6.58 -21.20
CA PRO A 113 13.22 -7.01 -20.78
C PRO A 113 14.26 -5.89 -20.90
N SER A 114 14.12 -5.01 -21.89
CA SER A 114 14.98 -3.84 -22.10
C SER A 114 14.90 -2.81 -20.97
N SER A 115 13.87 -2.87 -20.13
CA SER A 115 13.66 -1.96 -18.99
C SER A 115 14.23 -2.48 -17.68
N LEU A 116 14.85 -3.67 -17.64
CA LEU A 116 15.38 -4.33 -16.42
C LEU A 116 16.75 -3.77 -15.97
N THR A 117 16.88 -2.45 -15.90
CA THR A 117 18.06 -1.83 -15.27
C THR A 117 17.88 -1.74 -13.75
N LEU A 118 18.98 -1.67 -12.98
CA LEU A 118 18.91 -1.55 -11.51
C LEU A 118 18.05 -0.35 -11.06
N ILE A 119 18.21 0.80 -11.71
CA ILE A 119 17.46 2.02 -11.41
C ILE A 119 15.96 1.82 -11.68
N ASN A 120 15.60 1.13 -12.76
CA ASN A 120 14.20 0.85 -13.08
C ASN A 120 13.61 -0.17 -12.11
N LEU A 121 14.36 -1.19 -11.67
CA LEU A 121 13.89 -2.12 -10.64
C LEU A 121 13.62 -1.41 -9.31
N LEU A 122 14.46 -0.44 -8.94
CA LEU A 122 14.22 0.40 -7.77
C LEU A 122 12.91 1.19 -7.90
N LYS A 123 12.66 1.80 -9.07
CA LYS A 123 11.42 2.55 -9.35
C LYS A 123 10.18 1.65 -9.47
N ILE A 124 10.29 0.47 -10.07
CA ILE A 124 9.13 -0.38 -10.38
C ILE A 124 8.74 -1.25 -9.19
N ILE A 125 9.70 -1.71 -8.39
CA ILE A 125 9.45 -2.70 -7.33
C ILE A 125 9.71 -2.10 -5.95
N VAL A 126 10.93 -1.62 -5.71
CA VAL A 126 11.40 -1.31 -4.34
C VAL A 126 10.67 -0.09 -3.77
N ALA A 127 10.62 1.02 -4.49
CA ALA A 127 9.95 2.23 -4.02
C ALA A 127 8.44 2.02 -3.80
N PRO A 128 7.68 1.43 -4.74
CA PRO A 128 6.28 1.07 -4.51
C PRO A 128 6.07 0.19 -3.30
N LEU A 129 6.90 -0.84 -3.11
CA LEU A 129 6.82 -1.74 -1.96
C LEU A 129 7.04 -1.01 -0.64
N MET A 130 8.11 -0.21 -0.54
CA MET A 130 8.44 0.52 0.69
C MET A 130 7.35 1.54 1.05
N ILE A 131 6.84 2.28 0.07
CA ILE A 131 5.76 3.25 0.28
C ILE A 131 4.45 2.54 0.66
N SER A 132 4.15 1.40 0.04
CA SER A 132 2.99 0.58 0.38
C SER A 132 3.05 0.03 1.81
N ILE A 133 4.24 -0.41 2.25
CA ILE A 133 4.47 -0.85 3.62
C ILE A 133 4.27 0.32 4.59
N ALA A 134 4.85 1.49 4.30
CA ALA A 134 4.65 2.69 5.11
C ALA A 134 3.16 3.03 5.25
N GLY A 135 2.40 2.98 4.15
CA GLY A 135 0.95 3.15 4.16
C GLY A 135 0.26 2.13 5.05
N SER A 136 0.64 0.84 4.96
CA SER A 136 0.06 -0.22 5.78
C SER A 136 0.27 0.01 7.28
N TYR A 137 1.47 0.45 7.67
CA TYR A 137 1.73 0.88 9.04
C TYR A 137 0.83 2.06 9.44
N MET A 138 0.68 3.08 8.61
CA MET A 138 -0.22 4.21 8.89
C MET A 138 -1.67 3.73 9.12
N GLY A 139 -2.18 2.85 8.25
CA GLY A 139 -3.53 2.28 8.40
C GLY A 139 -3.70 1.53 9.72
N ILE A 140 -2.72 0.73 10.11
CA ILE A 140 -2.70 0.03 11.39
C ILE A 140 -2.68 0.99 12.58
N TYR A 141 -1.85 2.03 12.52
CA TYR A 141 -1.76 3.04 13.58
C TYR A 141 -3.11 3.73 13.82
N THR A 142 -3.90 4.01 12.77
CA THR A 142 -5.22 4.64 12.96
C THR A 142 -6.21 3.79 13.76
N VAL A 143 -6.11 2.46 13.72
CA VAL A 143 -7.01 1.57 14.46
C VAL A 143 -6.48 1.29 15.87
N ASN A 144 -5.17 1.20 16.04
CA ASN A 144 -4.55 0.76 17.30
C ASN A 144 -4.06 1.90 18.21
N TRP A 145 -4.23 3.17 17.81
CA TRP A 145 -3.86 4.36 18.58
C TRP A 145 -4.43 4.40 20.02
N ARG A 146 -5.48 3.63 20.33
CA ARG A 146 -6.12 3.62 21.66
C ARG A 146 -5.95 2.33 22.48
N VAL A 147 -5.33 1.29 21.93
CA VAL A 147 -5.38 -0.06 22.56
C VAL A 147 -4.04 -0.50 23.17
N GLU A 148 -2.90 0.02 22.67
CA GLU A 148 -1.57 -0.31 23.23
C GLU A 148 -1.10 0.68 24.32
N GLU A 149 -1.75 1.84 24.48
CA GLU A 149 -1.44 2.85 25.52
C GLU A 149 -2.18 2.64 26.86
N LYS A 150 -2.67 1.44 27.16
CA LYS A 150 -3.01 1.09 28.55
C LYS A 150 -1.86 0.30 29.16
N PRO A 151 -0.94 0.93 29.90
CA PRO A 151 -0.07 0.17 30.79
C PRO A 151 -0.96 -0.68 31.72
N LYS A 152 -0.54 -1.91 31.99
CA LYS A 152 -1.25 -2.88 32.83
C LYS A 152 -1.46 -2.41 34.30
N GLU A 153 -1.06 -1.20 34.66
CA GLU A 153 -1.00 -0.70 36.05
C GLU A 153 -2.23 0.10 36.52
N GLU A 154 -3.08 0.63 35.64
CA GLU A 154 -4.31 1.36 36.09
C GLU A 154 -5.52 0.45 36.33
N ARG A 155 -5.29 -0.79 36.79
CA ARG A 155 -6.36 -1.68 37.27
C ARG A 155 -6.18 -2.04 38.74
N ILE A 156 -5.60 -1.15 39.54
CA ILE A 156 -5.55 -1.27 41.00
C ILE A 156 -6.57 -0.28 41.60
N SER A 157 -7.56 -0.86 42.27
CA SER A 157 -8.51 -0.30 43.26
C SER A 157 -9.35 0.92 42.87
N PHE A 158 -10.54 0.67 42.34
CA PHE A 158 -11.76 1.38 42.77
C PHE A 158 -12.73 0.34 43.36
N ILE A 159 -12.33 -0.23 44.49
CA ILE A 159 -13.26 -0.75 45.50
C ILE A 159 -12.90 0.04 46.75
N SER A 160 -13.66 1.11 46.99
CA SER A 160 -13.80 1.80 48.26
C SER A 160 -15.28 2.03 48.50
#